data_AF-A0A8C0F6R7-F1
#
_entry.id   AF-A0A8C0F6R7-F1
#
_cell.length_a   1.000
_cell.length_b   1.000
_cell.length_c   1.000
_cell.angle_alpha   90.00
_cell.angle_beta   90.00
_cell.angle_gamma   90.00
#
_symmetry.space_group_name_H-M   'P 1'
#
loop_
_entity.id
_entity.type
_entity.pdbx_description
1 polymer ?
#
loop_
_entity_poly.entity_id
_entity_poly.type
_entity_poly.pdbx_seq_one_letter_code
_entity_poly.pdbx_strand_id
1 'polypeptide(L)'
;MLLFFICGCLFVFQSIIFIRDLNSHHQEVSAYIDYAHRLTTDDFEVYFSGKKRLLPRNTDLSFYNWDRNVSTSNSSPNYQVIAENACGLLFKNRNDRKIINVDPKMRNCCHYCQDRLQADTMSY
;
A
#
# COMPACT_ATOMS: atom_id res chain seq x y z
N MET A 1 -35.04 -7.06 -3.57
CA MET A 1 -34.04 -8.14 -3.41
C MET A 1 -33.18 -8.16 -4.66
N LEU A 2 -32.17 -7.30 -4.75
CA LEU A 2 -31.25 -7.32 -5.89
C LEU A 2 -30.34 -8.54 -5.74
N LEU A 3 -30.55 -9.53 -6.60
CA LEU A 3 -29.59 -10.60 -6.82
C LEU A 3 -28.34 -10.00 -7.46
N PHE A 4 -27.27 -9.89 -6.68
CA PHE A 4 -25.92 -9.81 -7.22
C PHE A 4 -25.53 -11.18 -7.73
N PHE A 5 -25.96 -11.50 -8.95
CA PHE A 5 -25.32 -12.52 -9.79
C PHE A 5 -23.97 -11.95 -10.25
N ILE A 6 -23.02 -11.84 -9.32
CA ILE A 6 -21.62 -11.62 -9.70
C ILE A 6 -21.13 -12.98 -10.18
N CYS A 7 -21.26 -13.18 -11.50
CA CYS A 7 -20.54 -14.21 -12.25
C CYS A 7 -19.12 -14.32 -11.67
N GLY A 8 -18.73 -15.54 -11.28
CA GLY A 8 -17.45 -15.88 -10.61
C GLY A 8 -16.19 -15.68 -11.46
N CYS A 9 -16.18 -14.65 -12.31
CA CYS A 9 -15.08 -14.21 -13.14
C CYS A 9 -14.85 -12.69 -13.00
N LEU A 10 -15.22 -12.10 -11.86
CA LEU A 10 -14.99 -10.68 -11.63
C LEU A 10 -13.50 -10.47 -11.32
N PHE A 11 -12.77 -10.04 -12.33
CA PHE A 11 -11.42 -9.49 -12.24
C PHE A 11 -11.40 -8.45 -11.10
N VAL A 12 -11.03 -8.86 -9.88
CA VAL A 12 -10.91 -7.93 -8.75
C VAL A 12 -9.71 -7.06 -9.06
N PHE A 13 -9.95 -5.82 -9.46
CA PHE A 13 -8.89 -4.83 -9.66
C PHE A 13 -8.17 -4.59 -8.34
N GLN A 14 -7.00 -5.22 -8.19
CA GLN A 14 -6.12 -4.99 -7.04
C GLN A 14 -5.56 -3.59 -7.16
N SER A 15 -5.84 -2.78 -6.14
CA SER A 15 -5.50 -1.36 -6.12
C SER A 15 -4.93 -0.98 -4.77
N ILE A 16 -3.93 -0.11 -4.80
CA ILE A 16 -3.34 0.51 -3.61
C ILE A 16 -3.74 1.97 -3.62
N ILE A 17 -4.22 2.47 -2.48
CA ILE A 17 -4.45 3.91 -2.27
C ILE A 17 -3.49 4.44 -1.21
N PHE A 18 -3.13 5.71 -1.34
CA PHE A 18 -2.37 6.44 -0.33
C PHE A 18 -3.29 7.41 0.39
N ILE A 19 -3.30 7.38 1.72
CA ILE A 19 -4.04 8.33 2.55
C ILE A 19 -3.06 8.96 3.54
N ARG A 20 -3.14 10.28 3.68
CA ARG A 20 -2.47 11.07 4.71
C ARG A 20 -3.50 11.97 5.38
N ASP A 21 -3.58 11.89 6.71
CA ASP A 21 -4.63 12.56 7.48
C ASP A 21 -4.23 12.74 8.95
N LEU A 22 -5.03 13.48 9.70
CA LEU A 22 -4.92 13.61 11.16
C LEU A 22 -5.79 12.56 11.85
N ASN A 23 -5.19 11.84 12.81
CA ASN A 23 -5.93 10.94 13.68
C ASN A 23 -6.73 11.72 14.76
N SER A 24 -7.46 11.01 15.62
CA SER A 24 -8.22 11.60 16.73
C SER A 24 -7.37 12.36 17.75
N HIS A 25 -6.06 12.11 17.78
CA HIS A 25 -5.08 12.81 18.63
C HIS A 25 -4.42 13.98 17.92
N HIS A 26 -4.91 14.39 16.75
CA HIS A 26 -4.31 15.44 15.90
C HIS A 26 -2.87 15.13 15.47
N GLN A 27 -2.50 13.84 15.44
CA GLN A 27 -1.22 13.41 14.89
C GLN A 27 -1.39 13.11 13.41
N GLU A 28 -0.42 13.54 12.64
CA GLU A 28 -0.35 13.28 11.22
C GLU A 28 0.09 11.84 10.99
N VAL A 29 -0.75 11.11 10.28
CA VAL A 29 -0.55 9.71 9.95
C VAL A 29 -0.74 9.50 8.46
N SER A 30 0.01 8.54 7.89
CA SER A 30 -0.16 8.14 6.50
C SER A 30 -0.06 6.64 6.32
N ALA A 31 -0.74 6.11 5.32
CA ALA A 31 -0.67 4.70 4.96
C ALA A 31 -0.83 4.47 3.45
N TYR A 32 -0.15 3.43 2.99
CA TYR A 32 -0.55 2.72 1.76
C TYR A 32 -1.51 1.61 2.15
N ILE A 33 -2.66 1.55 1.51
CA ILE A 33 -3.77 0.65 1.86
C ILE A 33 -4.07 -0.24 0.66
N ASP A 34 -4.17 -1.55 0.89
CA ASP A 34 -4.75 -2.49 -0.07
C ASP A 34 -6.27 -2.24 -0.13
N TYR A 35 -6.68 -1.43 -1.11
CA TYR A 35 -8.04 -0.94 -1.21
C TYR A 35 -9.01 -2.07 -1.57
N ALA A 36 -8.60 -2.95 -2.49
CA ALA A 36 -9.39 -4.11 -2.88
C ALA A 36 -9.65 -5.03 -1.67
N HIS A 37 -8.63 -5.29 -0.84
CA HIS A 37 -8.81 -6.06 0.39
C HIS A 37 -9.76 -5.36 1.38
N ARG A 38 -9.53 -4.07 1.65
CA ARG A 38 -10.40 -3.30 2.57
C ARG A 38 -11.86 -3.26 2.10
N LEU A 39 -12.11 -3.10 0.81
CA LEU A 39 -13.47 -3.11 0.23
C LEU A 39 -14.22 -4.42 0.51
N THR A 40 -13.49 -5.53 0.65
CA THR A 40 -14.09 -6.84 0.94
C THR A 40 -14.24 -7.12 2.44
N THR A 41 -13.38 -6.55 3.29
CA THR A 41 -13.34 -6.87 4.72
C THR A 41 -14.08 -5.86 5.60
N ASP A 42 -14.14 -4.60 5.19
CA ASP A 42 -14.75 -3.51 5.95
C ASP A 42 -16.12 -3.14 5.35
N ASP A 43 -17.02 -2.62 6.18
CA ASP A 43 -18.22 -1.93 5.69
C ASP A 43 -17.82 -0.58 5.08
N PHE A 44 -17.93 -0.45 3.76
CA PHE A 44 -17.60 0.77 3.04
C PHE A 44 -18.76 1.74 2.90
N GLU A 45 -19.99 1.33 3.20
CA GLU A 45 -21.16 2.20 3.13
C GLU A 45 -21.01 3.39 4.09
N VAL A 46 -20.43 3.17 5.28
CA VAL A 46 -20.18 4.23 6.26
C VAL A 46 -19.13 5.25 5.78
N TYR A 47 -18.18 4.86 4.94
CA TYR A 47 -17.20 5.78 4.37
C TYR A 47 -17.82 6.56 3.22
N PHE A 48 -18.55 5.89 2.31
CA PHE A 48 -19.20 6.54 1.17
C PHE A 48 -20.34 7.47 1.57
N SER A 49 -21.06 7.16 2.65
CA SER A 49 -22.08 8.05 3.23
C SER A 49 -21.50 9.22 4.03
N GLY A 50 -20.18 9.29 4.20
CA GLY A 50 -19.50 10.34 4.96
C GLY A 50 -19.70 10.25 6.48
N LYS A 51 -20.35 9.20 6.99
CA LYS A 51 -20.52 8.96 8.43
C LYS A 51 -19.20 8.68 9.14
N LYS A 52 -18.22 8.17 8.41
CA LYS A 52 -16.88 7.87 8.92
C LYS A 52 -15.82 8.26 7.90
N ARG A 53 -14.65 8.72 8.38
CA ARG A 53 -13.46 8.95 7.55
C ARG A 53 -12.66 7.66 7.42
N LEU A 54 -12.16 7.38 6.22
CA LEU A 54 -11.23 6.28 5.99
C LEU A 54 -9.83 6.71 6.44
N LEU A 55 -9.42 6.28 7.63
CA LEU A 55 -8.13 6.65 8.22
C LEU A 55 -7.09 5.51 8.13
N PRO A 56 -5.79 5.86 8.03
CA PRO A 56 -4.68 4.92 8.15
C PRO A 56 -4.77 4.03 9.40
N ARG A 57 -4.53 2.73 9.25
CA ARG A 57 -4.39 1.78 10.36
C ARG A 57 -2.99 1.16 10.36
N ASN A 58 -2.51 0.79 11.55
CA ASN A 58 -1.26 0.05 11.72
C ASN A 58 -1.25 -1.36 11.11
N THR A 59 -2.40 -1.84 10.61
CA THR A 59 -2.54 -3.11 9.89
C THR A 59 -2.54 -2.96 8.37
N ASP A 60 -2.46 -1.73 7.86
CA ASP A 60 -2.37 -1.48 6.42
C ASP A 60 -0.99 -1.86 5.86
N LEU A 61 -0.85 -1.83 4.52
CA LEU A 61 0.38 -2.24 3.83
C LEU A 61 1.60 -1.52 4.37
N SER A 62 1.42 -0.23 4.65
CA SER A 62 2.33 0.51 5.52
C SER A 62 1.55 1.51 6.32
N PHE A 63 2.08 1.86 7.47
CA PHE A 63 1.58 2.95 8.29
C PHE A 63 2.76 3.73 8.84
N TYR A 64 2.64 5.05 8.83
CA TYR A 64 3.64 5.95 9.37
C TYR A 64 2.96 7.04 10.18
N ASN A 65 3.46 7.24 11.39
CA ASN A 65 3.09 8.36 12.25
C ASN A 65 4.20 9.41 12.15
N TRP A 66 3.89 10.56 11.55
CA TRP A 66 4.85 11.63 11.26
C TRP A 66 5.34 12.32 12.52
N ASP A 67 4.48 12.48 13.54
CA ASP A 67 4.85 13.08 14.82
C ASP A 67 5.80 12.21 15.62
N ARG A 68 5.57 10.89 15.62
CA ARG A 68 6.35 9.93 16.43
C ARG A 68 7.51 9.29 15.66
N ASN A 69 7.59 9.50 14.35
CA ASN A 69 8.53 8.80 13.46
C ASN A 69 8.46 7.27 13.58
N VAL A 70 7.26 6.72 13.82
CA VAL A 70 7.05 5.27 13.94
C VAL A 70 6.43 4.75 12.65
N SER A 71 7.05 3.73 12.06
CA SER A 71 6.54 3.02 10.88
C SER A 71 6.19 1.57 11.19
N THR A 72 5.21 1.04 10.46
CA THR A 72 4.87 -0.39 10.42
C THR A 72 4.61 -0.79 8.97
N SER A 73 4.84 -2.06 8.65
CA SER A 73 4.66 -2.60 7.31
C SER A 73 4.07 -4.00 7.41
N ASN A 74 2.96 -4.24 6.71
CA ASN A 74 2.23 -5.51 6.81
C ASN A 74 1.87 -6.02 5.42
N SER A 75 2.16 -7.28 5.13
CA SER A 75 1.68 -7.88 3.88
C SER A 75 0.19 -8.18 3.94
N SER A 76 -0.51 -7.97 2.84
CA SER A 76 -1.92 -8.33 2.68
C SER A 76 -2.07 -9.61 1.84
N PRO A 77 -3.31 -10.11 1.65
CA PRO A 77 -3.59 -11.20 0.71
C PRO A 77 -3.29 -10.87 -0.76
N ASN A 78 -3.31 -9.59 -1.17
CA ASN A 78 -3.01 -9.18 -2.55
C ASN A 78 -1.57 -8.72 -2.76
N TYR A 79 -0.93 -8.16 -1.73
CA TYR A 79 0.42 -7.58 -1.84
C TYR A 79 1.38 -8.11 -0.77
N GLN A 80 2.60 -8.39 -1.20
CA GLN A 80 3.75 -8.59 -0.33
C GLN A 80 4.49 -7.27 -0.19
N VAL A 81 4.79 -6.85 1.04
CA VAL A 81 5.60 -5.67 1.30
C VAL A 81 7.07 -6.06 1.31
N ILE A 82 7.89 -5.31 0.56
CA ILE A 82 9.35 -5.44 0.54
C ILE A 82 9.89 -4.09 1.01
N ALA A 83 10.36 -4.04 2.25
CA ALA A 83 10.87 -2.84 2.90
C ALA A 83 12.34 -3.03 3.27
N GLU A 84 13.17 -3.29 2.26
CA GLU A 84 14.62 -3.48 2.44
C GLU A 84 15.36 -2.15 2.30
N ASN A 85 16.41 -1.97 3.12
CA ASN A 85 17.11 -0.69 3.30
C ASN A 85 17.65 -0.06 2.01
N ALA A 86 17.92 -0.86 0.97
CA ALA A 86 18.52 -0.38 -0.28
C ALA A 86 17.48 0.15 -1.30
N CYS A 87 16.26 -0.36 -1.29
CA CYS A 87 15.27 -0.08 -2.35
C CYS A 87 14.05 0.72 -1.87
N GLY A 88 14.00 1.06 -0.59
CA GLY A 88 12.86 1.76 0.01
C GLY A 88 11.64 0.84 0.16
N LEU A 89 10.45 1.45 0.15
CA LEU A 89 9.18 0.72 0.31
C LEU A 89 8.65 0.27 -1.05
N LEU A 90 8.55 -1.03 -1.24
CA LEU A 90 8.05 -1.64 -2.46
C LEU A 90 6.87 -2.56 -2.15
N PHE A 91 5.93 -2.65 -3.09
CA PHE A 91 4.80 -3.57 -3.01
C PHE A 91 4.82 -4.53 -4.19
N LYS A 92 4.93 -5.83 -3.91
CA LYS A 92 4.85 -6.87 -4.93
C LYS A 92 3.43 -7.44 -4.95
N ASN A 93 2.76 -7.32 -6.08
CA ASN A 93 1.47 -7.95 -6.30
C ASN A 93 1.64 -9.48 -6.29
N ARG A 94 0.79 -10.21 -5.57
CA ARG A 94 0.90 -11.66 -5.43
C ARG A 94 0.40 -12.42 -6.66
N ASN A 95 -0.52 -11.84 -7.42
CA ASN A 95 -1.11 -12.48 -8.60
C ASN A 95 -0.22 -12.29 -9.84
N ASP A 96 0.10 -11.05 -10.20
CA ASP A 96 0.86 -10.77 -11.43
C ASP A 96 2.38 -10.61 -11.19
N ARG A 97 2.82 -10.67 -9.92
CA ARG A 97 4.21 -10.54 -9.48
C ARG A 97 4.87 -9.20 -9.81
N LYS A 98 4.12 -8.20 -10.28
CA LYS A 98 4.66 -6.86 -10.55
C LYS A 98 5.05 -6.17 -9.25
N ILE A 99 6.16 -5.45 -9.30
CA ILE A 99 6.67 -4.63 -8.20
C ILE A 99 6.26 -3.19 -8.45
N ILE A 100 5.67 -2.59 -7.44
CA ILE A 100 5.23 -1.19 -7.42
C ILE A 100 6.20 -0.45 -6.49
N ASN A 101 6.95 0.49 -7.05
CA ASN A 101 7.72 1.46 -6.28
C ASN A 101 6.85 2.69 -6.04
N VAL A 102 6.74 3.09 -4.77
CA VAL A 102 5.88 4.21 -4.36
C VAL A 102 6.66 5.48 -4.02
N ASP A 103 7.97 5.50 -4.25
CA ASP A 103 8.76 6.72 -4.15
C ASP A 103 8.41 7.67 -5.32
N PRO A 104 7.83 8.86 -5.05
CA PRO A 104 7.46 9.81 -6.10
C PRO A 104 8.67 10.38 -6.85
N LYS A 105 9.88 10.30 -6.27
CA LYS A 105 11.12 10.76 -6.92
C LYS A 105 11.65 9.75 -7.93
N MET A 106 11.20 8.49 -7.83
CA MET A 106 11.55 7.43 -8.76
C MET A 106 10.68 7.58 -10.01
N ARG A 107 11.10 8.42 -10.96
CA ARG A 107 10.50 8.50 -12.29
C ARG A 107 10.65 7.14 -12.96
N ASN A 108 9.54 6.43 -13.16
CA ASN A 108 9.38 5.21 -13.96
C ASN A 108 10.68 4.43 -14.17
N CYS A 109 11.24 3.87 -13.10
CA CYS A 109 12.29 2.87 -13.23
C CYS A 109 11.72 1.50 -12.91
N CYS A 110 11.07 0.93 -13.91
CA CYS A 110 11.05 -0.53 -14.08
C CYS A 110 12.06 -0.78 -15.22
N HIS A 111 13.29 -1.19 -14.92
CA HIS A 111 13.70 -2.58 -14.71
C HIS A 111 14.81 -2.74 -13.60
N TYR A 112 14.99 -1.72 -12.75
CA TYR A 112 16.31 -1.20 -12.33
C TYR A 112 16.59 -1.22 -10.80
N CYS A 113 16.58 -2.40 -10.17
CA CYS A 113 17.35 -2.56 -8.92
C CYS A 113 18.56 -3.51 -9.10
N GLN A 114 18.81 -3.99 -10.32
CA GLN A 114 19.84 -5.00 -10.57
C GLN A 114 21.27 -4.47 -10.70
N ASP A 115 21.51 -3.26 -11.23
CA ASP A 115 22.88 -2.90 -11.62
C ASP A 115 23.67 -2.04 -10.61
N ARG A 116 23.04 -1.50 -9.55
CA ARG A 116 23.72 -0.52 -8.69
C ARG A 116 24.25 -1.04 -7.34
N LEU A 117 23.83 -2.23 -6.89
CA LEU A 117 24.49 -2.87 -5.74
C LEU A 117 25.78 -3.63 -6.12
N GLN A 118 26.07 -3.81 -7.42
CA GLN A 118 27.35 -4.36 -7.90
C GLN A 118 28.39 -3.27 -8.23
N ALA A 119 28.01 -2.00 -8.29
CA ALA A 119 28.95 -0.90 -8.55
C ALA A 119 29.74 -0.47 -7.31
N ASP A 120 29.24 -0.73 -6.10
CA ASP A 120 29.91 -0.38 -4.83
C ASP A 120 30.95 -1.41 -4.37
N THR A 121 31.26 -2.43 -5.19
CA THR A 121 32.34 -3.40 -4.92
C THR A 121 33.61 -3.15 -5.77
N MET A 122 33.64 -2.14 -6.66
CA MET A 122 34.79 -1.92 -7.56
C MET A 122 35.16 -0.44 -7.81
N SER A 123 35.06 0.44 -6.82
CA SER A 123 35.80 1.72 -6.85
C SER A 123 36.00 2.29 -5.45
N TYR A 124 37.29 2.45 -5.11
CA TYR A 124 37.93 2.88 -3.85
C TYR A 124 38.16 1.80 -2.80
#